data_AF-A0A0K1Q8M4-F1
#
_entry.id   AF-A0A0K1Q8M4-F1
#
_cell.length_a   1.000
_cell.length_b   1.000
_cell.length_c   1.000
_cell.angle_alpha   90.00
_cell.angle_beta   90.00
_cell.angle_gamma   90.00
#
_symmetry.space_group_name_H-M   'P 1'
#
loop_
_entity.id
_entity.type
_entity.pdbx_description
1 polymer ?
#
loop_
_entity_poly.entity_id
_entity_poly.type
_entity_poly.pdbx_seq_one_letter_code
_entity_poly.pdbx_strand_id
1 'polypeptide(L)'
;MSAYERAIACAPGNPWYAHNLGHLLDVAVGKPERALPWLRSAYAAKAENSEIVASYVHALARAGQMDRARPILELALSRYPSRELEALSRWLDQGAPARRPAHSSAPPRSTPAPPPRSVAPRRATTTRRQPKGHPLARVLEQGLSHLPLDTKQRERALALANDALSERASILPPASKRTRQKSVEKTAKRDDLAGLAAAVAYAIVYVDHLPLSQAEVAAPFRVAVGRLRGRFAELRARLDLIPGDARYATTRR
;
A
#
# COMPACT_ATOMS: atom_id res chain seq x y z
N MET A 1 16.21 16.37 15.52
CA MET A 1 16.11 14.90 15.50
C MET A 1 14.79 14.48 14.89
N SER A 2 14.82 13.72 13.79
CA SER A 2 13.61 13.20 13.14
C SER A 2 13.06 11.97 13.90
N ALA A 3 11.80 11.59 13.65
CA ALA A 3 11.20 10.41 14.29
C ALA A 3 11.96 9.10 13.99
N TYR A 4 12.59 8.99 12.82
CA TYR A 4 13.37 7.82 12.43
C TYR A 4 14.74 7.73 13.12
N GLU A 5 15.42 8.85 13.36
CA GLU A 5 16.67 8.86 14.13
C GLU A 5 16.43 8.35 15.56
N ARG A 6 15.29 8.71 16.16
CA ARG A 6 14.86 8.19 17.46
C ARG A 6 14.47 6.70 17.39
N ALA A 7 13.78 6.27 16.34
CA ALA A 7 13.41 4.87 16.17
C ALA A 7 14.63 3.94 16.01
N ILE A 8 15.66 4.38 15.26
CA ILE A 8 16.92 3.63 15.12
C ILE A 8 17.69 3.61 16.44
N ALA A 9 17.68 4.69 17.22
CA ALA A 9 18.26 4.69 18.56
C ALA A 9 17.57 3.68 19.50
N CYS A 10 16.25 3.48 19.35
CA CYS A 10 15.49 2.52 20.14
C CYS A 10 15.64 1.06 19.67
N ALA A 11 15.95 0.81 18.40
CA ALA A 11 16.09 -0.53 17.82
C ALA A 11 17.11 -0.55 16.66
N PRO A 12 18.42 -0.45 16.95
CA PRO A 12 19.46 -0.23 15.94
C PRO A 12 19.65 -1.41 14.99
N GLY A 13 19.17 -2.61 15.35
CA GLY A 13 19.30 -3.82 14.55
C GLY A 13 18.18 -4.10 13.57
N ASN A 14 17.12 -3.27 13.48
CA ASN A 14 16.01 -3.53 12.55
C ASN A 14 16.33 -3.02 11.13
N PRO A 15 16.51 -3.90 10.13
CA PRO A 15 16.89 -3.51 8.77
C PRO A 15 15.86 -2.59 8.10
N TRP A 16 14.58 -2.69 8.48
CA TRP A 16 13.49 -1.90 7.91
C TRP A 16 13.54 -0.44 8.32
N TYR A 17 14.02 -0.12 9.53
CA TYR A 17 14.15 1.28 9.95
C TYR A 17 15.29 1.97 9.22
N ALA A 18 16.41 1.27 9.02
CA ALA A 18 17.52 1.75 8.20
C ALA A 18 17.09 1.89 6.72
N HIS A 19 16.35 0.91 6.18
CA HIS A 19 15.78 0.98 4.83
C HIS A 19 14.88 2.21 4.65
N ASN A 20 13.89 2.40 5.52
CA ASN A 20 12.89 3.46 5.39
C ASN A 20 13.52 4.85 5.53
N LEU A 21 14.45 5.03 6.47
CA LEU A 21 15.19 6.29 6.60
C LEU A 21 16.05 6.56 5.36
N GLY A 22 16.76 5.55 4.87
CA GLY A 22 17.56 5.66 3.66
C GLY A 22 16.72 6.02 2.44
N HIS A 23 15.62 5.31 2.20
CA HIS A 23 14.73 5.57 1.09
C HIS A 23 14.12 6.98 1.13
N LEU A 24 13.73 7.47 2.31
CA LEU A 24 13.24 8.84 2.49
C LEU A 24 14.32 9.88 2.14
N LEU A 25 15.55 9.68 2.62
CA LEU A 25 16.68 10.57 2.33
C LEU A 25 17.01 10.61 0.84
N ASP A 26 16.96 9.47 0.17
CA ASP A 26 17.20 9.37 -1.27
C ASP A 26 16.05 10.02 -2.06
N VAL A 27 14.84 9.48 -1.97
CA VAL A 27 13.73 9.81 -2.89
C VAL A 27 13.04 11.13 -2.54
N ALA A 28 12.71 11.35 -1.26
CA ALA A 28 11.91 12.50 -0.85
C ALA A 28 12.77 13.74 -0.60
N VAL A 29 13.92 13.56 0.04
CA VAL A 29 14.84 14.66 0.35
C VAL A 29 15.82 14.92 -0.81
N GLY A 30 16.03 13.94 -1.68
CA GLY A 30 16.93 14.10 -2.83
C GLY A 30 18.42 14.05 -2.45
N LYS A 31 18.78 13.46 -1.31
CA LYS A 31 20.15 13.37 -0.79
C LYS A 31 20.65 11.92 -0.78
N PRO A 32 20.96 11.35 -1.96
CA PRO A 32 21.34 9.94 -2.08
C PRO A 32 22.58 9.58 -1.27
N GLU A 33 23.58 10.46 -1.17
CA GLU A 33 24.82 10.21 -0.42
C GLU A 33 24.55 10.02 1.08
N ARG A 34 23.58 10.75 1.63
CA ARG A 34 23.14 10.59 3.02
C ARG A 34 22.33 9.33 3.24
N ALA A 35 21.69 8.80 2.21
CA ALA A 35 20.92 7.57 2.27
C ALA A 35 21.81 6.32 2.31
N LEU A 36 22.95 6.36 1.62
CA LEU A 36 23.86 5.21 1.45
C LEU A 36 24.25 4.47 2.74
N PRO A 37 24.69 5.13 3.84
CA PRO A 37 25.06 4.38 5.04
C PRO A 37 23.89 3.58 5.63
N TRP A 38 22.68 4.12 5.58
CA TRP A 38 21.47 3.46 6.06
C TRP A 38 21.04 2.30 5.17
N LEU A 39 21.01 2.53 3.86
CA LEU A 39 20.65 1.51 2.88
C LEU A 39 21.69 0.38 2.81
N ARG A 40 22.97 0.69 2.96
CA ARG A 40 24.04 -0.30 3.09
C ARG A 40 23.83 -1.18 4.32
N SER A 41 23.46 -0.59 5.46
CA SER A 41 23.16 -1.35 6.67
C SER A 41 21.96 -2.27 6.49
N ALA A 42 20.88 -1.79 5.86
CA ALA A 42 19.72 -2.61 5.56
C ALA A 42 20.05 -3.76 4.60
N TYR A 43 20.81 -3.47 3.54
CA TYR A 43 21.27 -4.45 2.56
C TYR A 43 22.17 -5.52 3.18
N ALA A 44 23.11 -5.14 4.06
CA ALA A 44 23.98 -6.08 4.76
C ALA A 44 23.20 -7.09 5.62
N ALA A 45 22.06 -6.68 6.17
CA ALA A 45 21.21 -7.56 6.98
C ALA A 45 20.21 -8.40 6.16
N LYS A 46 19.82 -7.92 4.97
CA LYS A 46 18.76 -8.51 4.13
C LYS A 46 19.04 -8.36 2.63
N ALA A 47 20.12 -8.99 2.16
CA ALA A 47 20.55 -8.92 0.76
C ALA A 47 19.62 -9.69 -0.20
N GLU A 48 18.81 -10.62 0.32
CA GLU A 48 17.80 -11.38 -0.42
C GLU A 48 16.50 -10.60 -0.68
N ASN A 49 16.35 -9.43 -0.05
CA ASN A 49 15.13 -8.65 -0.09
C ASN A 49 15.15 -7.65 -1.26
N SER A 50 14.39 -7.92 -2.32
CA SER A 50 14.39 -7.12 -3.56
C SER A 50 14.13 -5.61 -3.38
N GLU A 51 13.24 -5.16 -2.48
CA GLU A 51 13.02 -3.72 -2.22
C GLU A 51 14.24 -3.07 -1.54
N ILE A 52 14.87 -3.75 -0.59
CA ILE A 52 16.10 -3.25 0.06
C ILE A 52 17.23 -3.15 -0.97
N VAL A 53 17.37 -4.17 -1.83
CA VAL A 53 18.31 -4.16 -2.95
C VAL A 53 18.00 -3.00 -3.89
N ALA A 54 16.75 -2.84 -4.31
CA ALA A 54 16.33 -1.80 -5.24
C ALA A 54 16.60 -0.41 -4.70
N SER A 55 16.24 -0.14 -3.44
CA SER A 55 16.52 1.15 -2.78
C SER A 55 18.02 1.42 -2.68
N TYR A 56 18.83 0.42 -2.32
CA TYR A 56 20.28 0.61 -2.21
C TYR A 56 20.95 0.85 -3.57
N VAL A 57 20.61 0.05 -4.58
CA VAL A 57 21.12 0.20 -5.96
C VAL A 57 20.69 1.54 -6.56
N HIS A 58 19.44 1.95 -6.35
CA HIS A 58 18.93 3.25 -6.81
C HIS A 58 19.71 4.41 -6.18
N ALA A 59 19.93 4.39 -4.86
CA ALA A 59 20.70 5.42 -4.17
C ALA A 59 22.19 5.43 -4.60
N LEU A 60 22.80 4.26 -4.82
CA LEU A 60 24.17 4.16 -5.35
C LEU A 60 24.28 4.80 -6.73
N ALA A 61 23.36 4.47 -7.63
CA ALA A 61 23.35 5.01 -8.98
C ALA A 61 23.11 6.53 -8.98
N ARG A 62 22.19 7.03 -8.14
CA ARG A 62 21.96 8.48 -7.98
C ARG A 62 23.14 9.24 -7.36
N ALA A 63 23.93 8.58 -6.52
CA ALA A 63 25.19 9.11 -5.99
C ALA A 63 26.37 8.95 -6.96
N GLY A 64 26.14 8.54 -8.21
CA GLY A 64 27.17 8.35 -9.23
C GLY A 64 28.02 7.08 -9.06
N GLN A 65 27.70 6.20 -8.10
CA GLN A 65 28.44 4.97 -7.83
C GLN A 65 27.95 3.80 -8.71
N MET A 66 27.93 4.01 -10.03
CA MET A 66 27.41 3.05 -11.01
C MET A 66 28.17 1.71 -10.96
N ASP A 67 29.50 1.76 -10.79
CA ASP A 67 30.38 0.60 -10.69
C ASP A 67 30.03 -0.32 -9.52
N ARG A 68 29.37 0.22 -8.48
CA ARG A 68 28.88 -0.56 -7.34
C ARG A 68 27.42 -0.97 -7.51
N ALA A 69 26.60 -0.12 -8.10
CA ALA A 69 25.17 -0.36 -8.29
C ALA A 69 24.92 -1.57 -9.21
N ARG A 70 25.66 -1.63 -10.34
CA ARG A 70 25.42 -2.60 -11.41
C ARG A 70 25.71 -4.05 -11.01
N PRO A 71 26.87 -4.40 -10.41
CA PRO A 71 27.14 -5.78 -9.98
C PRO A 71 26.15 -6.30 -8.92
N ILE A 72 25.70 -5.43 -8.00
CA ILE A 72 24.72 -5.79 -6.98
C ILE A 72 23.37 -6.13 -7.62
N LEU A 73 22.94 -5.33 -8.58
CA LEU A 73 21.68 -5.57 -9.30
C LEU A 73 21.73 -6.84 -10.15
N GLU A 74 22.82 -7.08 -10.86
CA GLU A 74 23.02 -8.28 -11.67
C GLU A 74 23.01 -9.56 -10.80
N LEU A 75 23.70 -9.52 -9.66
CA LEU A 75 23.67 -10.61 -8.69
C LEU A 75 22.25 -10.86 -8.15
N ALA A 76 21.50 -9.80 -7.85
CA ALA A 76 20.12 -9.93 -7.38
C ALA A 76 19.19 -10.50 -8.45
N LEU A 77 19.28 -10.03 -9.69
CA LEU A 77 18.50 -10.53 -10.83
C LEU A 77 18.79 -12.00 -11.16
N SER A 78 20.04 -12.44 -11.05
CA SER A 78 20.38 -13.84 -11.29
C SER A 78 19.81 -14.81 -10.26
N ARG A 79 19.53 -14.34 -9.03
CA ARG A 79 18.96 -15.15 -7.96
C ARG A 79 17.44 -15.04 -7.86
N TYR A 80 16.91 -13.83 -8.00
CA TYR A 80 15.49 -13.51 -7.80
C TYR A 80 15.03 -12.47 -8.84
N PRO A 81 14.71 -12.92 -10.07
CA PRO A 81 14.16 -12.03 -11.09
C PRO A 81 12.86 -11.41 -10.59
N SER A 82 12.72 -10.09 -10.75
CA SER A 82 11.47 -9.39 -10.47
C SER A 82 11.31 -8.22 -11.41
N ARG A 83 10.06 -7.86 -11.68
CA ARG A 83 9.74 -6.74 -12.60
C ARG A 83 10.34 -5.42 -12.13
N GLU A 84 10.47 -5.24 -10.82
CA GLU A 84 11.08 -4.05 -10.21
C GLU A 84 12.59 -3.98 -10.48
N LEU A 85 13.32 -5.06 -10.25
CA LEU A 85 14.76 -5.11 -10.52
C LEU A 85 15.05 -5.01 -12.03
N GLU A 86 14.21 -5.59 -12.88
CA GLU A 86 14.31 -5.44 -14.35
C GLU A 86 14.06 -3.99 -14.80
N ALA A 87 13.09 -3.30 -14.18
CA ALA A 87 12.86 -1.88 -14.44
C ALA A 87 14.03 -1.03 -13.97
N LEU A 88 14.61 -1.35 -12.81
CA LEU A 88 15.80 -0.68 -12.29
C LEU A 88 17.01 -0.90 -13.20
N SER A 89 17.20 -2.11 -13.75
CA SER A 89 18.28 -2.41 -14.70
C SER A 89 18.17 -1.54 -15.94
N ARG A 90 16.98 -1.46 -16.53
CA ARG A 90 16.73 -0.59 -17.70
C ARG A 90 16.96 0.89 -17.37
N TRP A 91 16.68 1.33 -16.14
CA TRP A 91 16.96 2.70 -15.71
C TRP A 91 18.47 2.94 -15.51
N LEU A 92 19.22 1.96 -15.00
CA LEU A 92 20.69 1.99 -14.94
C LEU A 92 21.32 2.03 -16.33
N ASP A 93 20.78 1.30 -17.30
CA ASP A 93 21.24 1.30 -18.70
C ASP A 93 21.04 2.65 -19.40
N GLN A 94 20.08 3.45 -18.93
CA GLN A 94 19.88 4.83 -19.38
C GLN A 94 20.82 5.84 -18.68
N GLY A 95 21.76 5.37 -17.86
CA GLY A 95 22.68 6.23 -17.11
C GLY A 95 22.09 6.83 -15.84
N ALA A 96 21.07 6.18 -15.24
CA ALA A 96 20.41 6.63 -14.02
C ALA A 96 19.91 8.09 -14.08
N PRO A 97 19.08 8.45 -15.09
CA PRO A 97 18.66 9.83 -15.26
C PRO A 97 17.92 10.35 -14.02
N ALA A 98 18.27 11.57 -13.60
CA ALA A 98 17.60 12.25 -12.50
C ALA A 98 16.08 12.32 -12.77
N ARG A 99 15.29 11.96 -11.77
CA ARG A 99 13.83 12.00 -11.87
C ARG A 99 13.40 13.44 -12.16
N ARG A 100 12.80 13.69 -13.34
CA ARG A 100 12.20 14.99 -13.64
C ARG A 100 11.22 15.35 -12.52
N PRO A 101 11.27 16.56 -11.95
CA PRO A 101 10.27 16.98 -10.97
C PRO A 101 8.90 16.90 -11.66
N ALA A 102 7.98 16.12 -11.10
CA ALA A 102 6.61 16.09 -11.56
C ALA A 102 6.02 17.48 -11.31
N HIS A 103 5.88 18.27 -12.37
CA HIS A 103 5.21 19.56 -12.32
C HIS A 103 3.79 19.40 -11.78
N SER A 104 3.42 20.30 -10.88
CA SER A 104 2.11 20.48 -10.25
C SER A 104 0.96 20.21 -11.22
N SER A 105 0.02 19.37 -10.78
CA SER A 105 -1.25 19.12 -11.45
C SER A 105 -2.08 20.40 -11.54
N ALA A 106 -1.97 21.14 -12.65
CA ALA A 106 -2.97 22.10 -13.07
C ALA A 106 -4.10 21.36 -13.83
N PRO A 107 -5.37 21.79 -13.73
CA PRO A 107 -6.50 21.04 -14.25
C PRO A 107 -6.56 21.11 -15.78
N PRO A 108 -7.01 20.06 -16.49
CA PRO A 108 -7.12 20.13 -17.94
C PRO A 108 -8.30 21.02 -18.33
N ARG A 109 -8.00 22.04 -19.15
CA ARG A 109 -8.99 22.81 -19.90
C ARG A 109 -9.66 21.94 -20.95
N SER A 110 -10.95 22.18 -21.13
CA SER A 110 -11.83 21.58 -22.12
C SER A 110 -11.34 21.81 -23.56
N THR A 111 -11.34 20.76 -24.38
CA THR A 111 -11.38 20.87 -25.85
C THR A 111 -12.44 19.92 -26.42
N PRO A 112 -13.14 20.30 -27.51
CA PRO A 112 -14.31 19.60 -28.01
C PRO A 112 -13.97 18.47 -28.97
N ALA A 113 -14.92 17.54 -29.10
CA ALA A 113 -14.83 16.27 -29.82
C ALA A 113 -14.75 16.39 -31.36
N PRO A 114 -14.22 15.35 -32.05
CA PRO A 114 -14.61 14.98 -33.41
C PRO A 114 -15.43 13.66 -33.47
N PRO A 115 -16.13 13.40 -34.60
CA PRO A 115 -17.31 12.51 -34.68
C PRO A 115 -16.99 11.02 -34.97
N PRO A 116 -18.01 10.13 -34.95
CA PRO A 116 -17.82 8.68 -34.83
C PRO A 116 -17.99 7.91 -36.15
N ARG A 117 -17.38 6.71 -36.22
CA ARG A 117 -17.75 5.48 -36.97
C ARG A 117 -16.51 4.56 -36.97
N SER A 118 -16.54 3.23 -36.93
CA SER A 118 -17.58 2.21 -37.01
C SER A 118 -16.97 0.87 -36.53
N VAL A 119 -17.70 0.16 -35.65
CA VAL A 119 -17.94 -1.31 -35.52
C VAL A 119 -17.07 -2.24 -36.41
N ALA A 120 -16.48 -3.38 -36.00
CA ALA A 120 -16.81 -4.45 -35.04
C ALA A 120 -15.59 -5.42 -34.88
N PRO A 121 -15.64 -6.61 -34.20
CA PRO A 121 -16.58 -7.10 -33.20
C PRO A 121 -15.91 -7.49 -31.86
N ARG A 122 -16.77 -7.52 -30.83
CA ARG A 122 -16.49 -7.93 -29.45
C ARG A 122 -16.13 -9.41 -29.37
N ARG A 123 -15.04 -9.72 -28.68
CA ARG A 123 -14.88 -10.99 -27.95
C ARG A 123 -15.08 -10.72 -26.47
N ALA A 124 -16.11 -11.33 -25.92
CA ALA A 124 -16.55 -11.13 -24.56
C ALA A 124 -15.51 -11.65 -23.55
N THR A 125 -15.08 -10.77 -22.64
CA THR A 125 -14.74 -11.15 -21.26
C THR A 125 -15.28 -10.06 -20.34
N THR A 126 -16.44 -10.39 -19.75
CA THR A 126 -16.89 -9.99 -18.41
C THR A 126 -16.54 -8.57 -17.95
N THR A 127 -17.38 -7.62 -18.36
CA THR A 127 -17.69 -6.43 -17.56
C THR A 127 -18.09 -6.87 -16.14
N ARG A 128 -17.16 -6.77 -15.18
CA ARG A 128 -17.50 -6.78 -13.76
C ARG A 128 -18.23 -5.47 -13.46
N ARG A 129 -19.55 -5.54 -13.65
CA ARG A 129 -20.57 -4.58 -13.28
C ARG A 129 -20.19 -3.94 -11.95
N GLN A 130 -19.66 -2.72 -11.97
CA GLN A 130 -19.34 -1.98 -10.75
C GLN A 130 -20.65 -1.79 -9.96
N PRO A 131 -20.80 -2.39 -8.77
CA PRO A 131 -21.98 -2.15 -7.97
C PRO A 131 -21.91 -0.71 -7.46
N LYS A 132 -23.06 -0.02 -7.46
CA LYS A 132 -23.24 1.28 -6.79
C LYS A 132 -22.54 1.23 -5.43
N GLY A 133 -21.49 2.05 -5.23
CA GLY A 133 -20.51 1.86 -4.16
C GLY A 133 -21.13 1.54 -2.80
N HIS A 134 -20.83 0.35 -2.27
CA HIS A 134 -21.30 -0.10 -0.96
C HIS A 134 -20.90 0.92 0.12
N PRO A 135 -21.76 1.26 1.10
CA PRO A 135 -21.46 2.27 2.12
C PRO A 135 -20.13 2.07 2.85
N LEU A 136 -19.71 0.81 3.05
CA LEU A 136 -18.41 0.46 3.61
C LEU A 136 -17.25 0.93 2.72
N ALA A 137 -17.33 0.68 1.40
CA ALA A 137 -16.27 1.02 0.46
C ALA A 137 -16.01 2.53 0.45
N ARG A 138 -17.07 3.34 0.50
CA ARG A 138 -16.95 4.80 0.56
C ARG A 138 -16.26 5.29 1.83
N VAL A 139 -16.63 4.74 3.00
CA VAL A 139 -15.99 5.09 4.28
C VAL A 139 -14.53 4.62 4.29
N LEU A 140 -14.27 3.45 3.73
CA LEU A 140 -12.93 2.90 3.57
C LEU A 140 -12.06 3.80 2.71
N GLU A 141 -12.45 4.07 1.47
CA GLU A 141 -11.73 4.95 0.53
C GLU A 141 -11.43 6.32 1.14
N GLN A 142 -12.42 6.91 1.84
CA GLN A 142 -12.23 8.18 2.51
C GLN A 142 -11.13 8.11 3.58
N GLY A 143 -11.18 7.14 4.50
CA GLY A 143 -10.17 7.03 5.55
C GLY A 143 -8.79 6.63 5.01
N LEU A 144 -8.73 5.74 4.01
CA LEU A 144 -7.49 5.34 3.35
C LEU A 144 -6.80 6.51 2.64
N SER A 145 -7.56 7.50 2.15
CA SER A 145 -7.01 8.68 1.48
C SER A 145 -6.08 9.50 2.38
N HIS A 146 -6.29 9.44 3.70
CA HIS A 146 -5.50 10.12 4.71
C HIS A 146 -4.35 9.27 5.29
N LEU A 147 -4.27 7.99 4.91
CA LEU A 147 -3.18 7.12 5.32
C LEU A 147 -2.07 7.11 4.26
N PRO A 148 -0.80 6.95 4.67
CA PRO A 148 0.33 6.85 3.74
C PRO A 148 0.40 5.45 3.09
N LEU A 149 -0.70 5.02 2.49
CA LEU A 149 -0.81 3.79 1.72
C LEU A 149 -0.74 4.08 0.22
N ASP A 150 -0.02 3.24 -0.52
CA ASP A 150 0.04 3.31 -1.98
C ASP A 150 -1.27 2.84 -2.66
N THR A 151 -1.37 3.04 -3.97
CA THR A 151 -2.56 2.67 -4.74
C THR A 151 -2.87 1.17 -4.67
N LYS A 152 -1.86 0.30 -4.69
CA LYS A 152 -2.03 -1.16 -4.63
C LYS A 152 -2.50 -1.61 -3.24
N GLN A 153 -1.99 -0.98 -2.18
CA GLN A 153 -2.43 -1.18 -0.80
C GLN A 153 -3.90 -0.80 -0.64
N ARG A 154 -4.32 0.32 -1.24
CA ARG A 154 -5.71 0.78 -1.22
C ARG A 154 -6.63 -0.16 -2.01
N GLU A 155 -6.20 -0.63 -3.17
CA GLU A 155 -6.95 -1.62 -3.97
C GLU A 155 -7.10 -2.96 -3.22
N ARG A 156 -6.05 -3.43 -2.54
CA ARG A 156 -6.11 -4.64 -1.71
C ARG A 156 -7.00 -4.47 -0.49
N ALA A 157 -7.00 -3.29 0.15
CA ALA A 157 -7.94 -2.98 1.23
C ALA A 157 -9.39 -3.12 0.74
N LEU A 158 -9.68 -2.64 -0.47
CA LEU A 158 -11.02 -2.77 -1.07
C LEU A 158 -11.36 -4.23 -1.41
N ALA A 159 -10.40 -5.02 -1.89
CA ALA A 159 -10.59 -6.45 -2.13
C ALA A 159 -10.91 -7.19 -0.81
N LEU A 160 -10.11 -6.97 0.24
CA LEU A 160 -10.32 -7.55 1.58
C LEU A 160 -11.69 -7.16 2.16
N ALA A 161 -12.11 -5.91 1.99
CA ALA A 161 -13.45 -5.48 2.39
C ALA A 161 -14.57 -6.25 1.68
N ASN A 162 -14.41 -6.59 0.40
CA ASN A 162 -15.41 -7.38 -0.33
C ASN A 162 -15.43 -8.84 0.13
N ASP A 163 -14.28 -9.43 0.41
CA ASP A 163 -14.18 -10.80 0.93
C ASP A 163 -14.81 -10.89 2.33
N ALA A 164 -14.53 -9.92 3.20
CA ALA A 164 -15.13 -9.82 4.53
C ALA A 164 -16.67 -9.68 4.49
N LEU A 165 -17.21 -9.00 3.47
CA LEU A 165 -18.66 -8.89 3.28
C LEU A 165 -19.27 -10.16 2.67
N SER A 166 -18.54 -10.84 1.79
CA SER A 166 -19.02 -12.06 1.11
C SER A 166 -19.10 -13.23 2.08
N GLU A 167 -18.09 -13.41 2.94
CA GLU A 167 -18.12 -14.38 4.05
C GLU A 167 -19.20 -14.04 5.11
N ARG A 168 -19.50 -12.75 5.31
CA ARG A 168 -20.60 -12.37 6.19
C ARG A 168 -21.97 -12.73 5.59
N ALA A 169 -22.11 -12.61 4.27
CA ALA A 169 -23.34 -12.94 3.58
C ALA A 169 -23.59 -14.46 3.48
N SER A 170 -22.55 -15.29 3.49
CA SER A 170 -22.67 -16.77 3.52
C SER A 170 -23.09 -17.30 4.89
N ILE A 171 -22.73 -16.61 5.98
CA ILE A 171 -23.01 -17.05 7.36
C ILE A 171 -24.39 -16.59 7.87
N LEU A 172 -24.94 -15.49 7.35
CA LEU A 172 -26.24 -14.95 7.82
C LEU A 172 -27.42 -15.38 6.93
N PRO A 173 -28.54 -15.85 7.51
CA PRO A 173 -29.77 -16.08 6.74
C PRO A 173 -30.34 -14.75 6.19
N PRO A 174 -31.10 -14.78 5.07
CA PRO A 174 -31.64 -13.56 4.46
C PRO A 174 -32.55 -12.82 5.45
N ALA A 175 -32.24 -11.54 5.69
CA ALA A 175 -32.91 -10.73 6.69
C ALA A 175 -34.38 -10.45 6.31
N SER A 176 -35.30 -11.09 7.05
CA SER A 176 -36.72 -10.77 7.05
C SER A 176 -36.98 -9.37 7.62
N LYS A 177 -37.93 -8.68 7.00
CA LYS A 177 -38.36 -7.29 7.23
C LYS A 177 -38.56 -6.99 8.74
N ARG A 178 -37.82 -6.02 9.29
CA ARG A 178 -38.18 -5.36 10.55
C ARG A 178 -38.08 -3.84 10.45
N THR A 179 -39.05 -3.20 11.06
CA THR A 179 -39.50 -1.83 10.84
C THR A 179 -39.17 -0.94 12.03
N ARG A 180 -38.95 0.36 11.75
CA ARG A 180 -39.03 1.51 12.68
C ARG A 180 -38.07 1.52 13.89
N GLN A 181 -36.77 1.63 13.63
CA GLN A 181 -35.80 2.26 14.56
C GLN A 181 -34.70 3.04 13.80
N LYS A 182 -35.08 3.71 12.71
CA LYS A 182 -34.18 4.19 11.64
C LYS A 182 -33.06 5.16 12.07
N SER A 183 -33.19 5.94 13.14
CA SER A 183 -32.25 7.04 13.44
C SER A 183 -31.05 6.60 14.30
N VAL A 184 -31.34 5.91 15.41
CA VAL A 184 -30.33 5.37 16.33
C VAL A 184 -29.61 4.18 15.67
N GLU A 185 -30.37 3.34 14.97
CA GLU A 185 -29.84 2.19 14.22
C GLU A 185 -28.95 2.62 13.04
N LYS A 186 -29.27 3.73 12.36
CA LYS A 186 -28.44 4.26 11.27
C LYS A 186 -27.12 4.85 11.78
N THR A 187 -27.11 5.43 12.97
CA THR A 187 -25.89 5.96 13.60
C THR A 187 -25.01 4.81 14.10
N ALA A 188 -25.59 3.85 14.83
CA ALA A 188 -24.89 2.62 15.26
C ALA A 188 -24.35 1.82 14.07
N LYS A 189 -25.09 1.72 12.96
CA LYS A 189 -24.66 1.04 11.73
C LYS A 189 -23.55 1.79 11.00
N ARG A 190 -23.56 3.13 11.02
CA ARG A 190 -22.46 3.95 10.46
C ARG A 190 -21.19 3.82 11.29
N ASP A 191 -21.32 3.85 12.60
CA ASP A 191 -20.25 3.65 13.57
C ASP A 191 -19.63 2.25 13.45
N ASP A 192 -20.47 1.24 13.20
CA ASP A 192 -20.03 -0.12 12.91
C ASP A 192 -19.27 -0.21 11.58
N LEU A 193 -19.79 0.44 10.53
CA LEU A 193 -19.13 0.51 9.22
C LEU A 193 -17.76 1.20 9.30
N ALA A 194 -17.63 2.27 10.09
CA ALA A 194 -16.36 2.95 10.31
C ALA A 194 -15.37 2.07 11.08
N GLY A 195 -15.83 1.34 12.09
CA GLY A 195 -15.00 0.38 12.84
C GLY A 195 -14.51 -0.76 11.95
N LEU A 196 -15.37 -1.30 11.09
CA LEU A 196 -14.99 -2.32 10.11
C LEU A 196 -14.03 -1.78 9.05
N ALA A 197 -14.26 -0.58 8.53
CA ALA A 197 -13.36 0.07 7.57
C ALA A 197 -11.96 0.30 8.16
N ALA A 198 -11.89 0.79 9.41
CA ALA A 198 -10.62 0.98 10.10
C ALA A 198 -9.89 -0.36 10.37
N ALA A 199 -10.63 -1.43 10.67
CA ALA A 199 -10.06 -2.76 10.83
C ALA A 199 -9.51 -3.33 9.51
N VAL A 200 -10.20 -3.11 8.38
CA VAL A 200 -9.73 -3.49 7.05
C VAL A 200 -8.46 -2.70 6.68
N ALA A 201 -8.41 -1.40 6.96
CA ALA A 201 -7.22 -0.59 6.77
C ALA A 201 -6.04 -1.09 7.62
N TYR A 202 -6.30 -1.43 8.89
CA TYR A 202 -5.28 -1.99 9.77
C TYR A 202 -4.85 -3.40 9.37
N ALA A 203 -5.71 -4.18 8.70
CA ALA A 203 -5.33 -5.48 8.17
C ALA A 203 -4.24 -5.36 7.09
N ILE A 204 -4.31 -4.34 6.22
CA ILE A 204 -3.22 -4.07 5.26
C ILE A 204 -1.93 -3.69 5.98
N VAL A 205 -2.01 -2.84 7.00
CA VAL A 205 -0.87 -2.48 7.86
C VAL A 205 -0.25 -3.72 8.51
N TYR A 206 -1.08 -4.62 9.02
CA TYR A 206 -0.65 -5.86 9.65
C TYR A 206 -0.01 -6.85 8.66
N VAL A 207 -0.63 -7.03 7.49
CA VAL A 207 -0.17 -7.96 6.46
C VAL A 207 1.12 -7.46 5.80
N ASP A 208 1.22 -6.18 5.49
CA ASP A 208 2.39 -5.56 4.85
C ASP A 208 3.45 -5.08 5.88
N HIS A 209 3.24 -5.34 7.17
CA HIS A 209 4.14 -4.92 8.25
C HIS A 209 4.47 -3.42 8.26
N LEU A 210 3.48 -2.58 7.95
CA LEU A 210 3.67 -1.13 7.89
C LEU A 210 3.86 -0.55 9.30
N PRO A 211 4.70 0.47 9.47
CA PRO A 211 4.98 1.09 10.77
C PRO A 211 3.87 2.07 11.18
N LEU A 212 2.61 1.67 11.07
CA LEU A 212 1.45 2.45 11.49
C LEU A 212 0.82 1.80 12.73
N SER A 213 0.68 2.57 13.79
CA SER A 213 -0.03 2.13 14.98
C SER A 213 -1.54 2.03 14.74
N GLN A 214 -2.23 1.25 15.57
CA GLN A 214 -3.69 1.21 15.56
C GLN A 214 -4.31 2.60 15.79
N ALA A 215 -3.64 3.49 16.52
CA ALA A 215 -4.11 4.85 16.76
C ALA A 215 -4.03 5.72 15.49
N GLU A 216 -2.92 5.63 14.75
CA GLU A 216 -2.75 6.33 13.48
C GLU A 216 -3.73 5.84 12.42
N VAL A 217 -4.00 4.53 12.39
CA VAL A 217 -5.02 3.98 11.48
C VAL A 217 -6.43 4.36 11.91
N ALA A 218 -6.75 4.39 13.20
CA ALA A 218 -8.09 4.69 13.68
C ALA A 218 -8.49 6.16 13.49
N ALA A 219 -7.54 7.09 13.53
CA ALA A 219 -7.79 8.53 13.52
C ALA A 219 -8.54 9.01 12.25
N PRO A 220 -8.15 8.66 11.02
CA PRO A 220 -8.90 9.03 9.81
C PRO A 220 -10.35 8.56 9.76
N PHE A 221 -10.65 7.43 10.42
CA PHE A 221 -12.01 6.87 10.49
C PHE A 221 -12.81 7.41 11.68
N ARG A 222 -12.20 8.23 12.54
CA ARG A 222 -12.80 8.79 13.76
C ARG A 222 -13.34 7.69 14.69
N VAL A 223 -12.62 6.58 14.82
CA VAL A 223 -13.00 5.47 15.69
C VAL A 223 -12.06 5.33 16.88
N ALA A 224 -12.56 4.80 17.99
CA ALA A 224 -11.71 4.47 19.15
C ALA A 224 -10.80 3.26 18.84
N VAL A 225 -9.56 3.31 19.33
CA VAL A 225 -8.56 2.24 19.13
C VAL A 225 -9.05 0.88 19.60
N GLY A 226 -9.75 0.82 20.75
CA GLY A 226 -10.34 -0.42 21.26
C GLY A 226 -11.38 -1.03 20.31
N ARG A 227 -12.15 -0.20 19.61
CA ARG A 227 -13.15 -0.65 18.63
C ARG A 227 -12.48 -1.19 17.36
N LEU A 228 -11.44 -0.50 16.85
CA LEU A 228 -10.62 -1.01 15.74
C LEU A 228 -10.03 -2.37 16.10
N ARG A 229 -9.41 -2.48 17.30
CA ARG A 229 -8.77 -3.71 17.76
C ARG A 229 -9.74 -4.89 17.83
N GLY A 230 -10.93 -4.69 18.41
CA GLY A 230 -11.96 -5.72 18.47
C GLY A 230 -12.42 -6.18 17.08
N ARG A 231 -12.72 -5.22 16.19
CA ARG A 231 -13.12 -5.52 14.80
C ARG A 231 -12.01 -6.20 14.00
N PHE A 232 -10.75 -5.82 14.23
CA PHE A 232 -9.61 -6.48 13.60
C PHE A 232 -9.42 -7.92 14.10
N ALA A 233 -9.59 -8.17 15.39
CA ALA A 233 -9.52 -9.54 15.93
C ALA A 233 -10.60 -10.45 15.32
N GLU A 234 -11.83 -9.96 15.19
CA GLU A 234 -12.91 -10.68 14.50
C GLU A 234 -12.58 -10.92 13.02
N LEU A 235 -12.10 -9.89 12.32
CA LEU A 235 -11.76 -9.97 10.91
C LEU A 235 -10.62 -10.97 10.67
N ARG A 236 -9.60 -10.94 11.52
CA ARG A 236 -8.46 -11.85 11.47
C ARG A 236 -8.88 -13.30 11.71
N ALA A 237 -9.72 -13.55 12.70
CA ALA A 237 -10.22 -14.90 12.97
C ALA A 237 -11.10 -15.43 11.83
N ARG A 238 -11.93 -14.58 11.22
CA ARG A 238 -12.83 -14.98 10.12
C ARG A 238 -12.10 -15.28 8.82
N LEU A 239 -11.12 -14.46 8.47
CA LEU A 239 -10.37 -14.59 7.21
C LEU A 239 -9.07 -15.40 7.37
N ASP A 240 -8.77 -15.86 8.58
CA ASP A 240 -7.50 -16.49 8.96
C ASP A 240 -6.28 -15.66 8.51
N LEU A 241 -6.30 -14.35 8.81
CA LEU A 241 -5.26 -13.43 8.36
C LEU A 241 -3.95 -13.68 9.13
N ILE A 242 -2.91 -13.98 8.36
CA ILE A 242 -1.54 -14.10 8.84
C ILE A 242 -0.71 -12.90 8.38
N PRO A 243 0.38 -12.53 9.09
CA PRO A 243 1.32 -11.56 8.56
C PRO A 243 1.90 -12.08 7.24
N GLY A 244 2.01 -11.21 6.23
CA GLY A 244 2.47 -11.61 4.90
C GLY A 244 1.48 -12.49 4.11
N ASP A 245 0.21 -12.57 4.49
CA ASP A 245 -0.82 -13.33 3.76
C ASP A 245 -0.83 -12.99 2.27
N ALA A 246 -0.45 -13.95 1.42
CA ALA A 246 -0.26 -13.74 -0.01
C ALA A 246 -1.50 -13.23 -0.75
N ARG A 247 -2.71 -13.42 -0.20
CA ARG A 247 -3.97 -12.89 -0.78
C ARG A 247 -4.03 -11.38 -0.72
N TYR A 248 -3.45 -10.79 0.33
CA TYR A 248 -3.57 -9.38 0.66
C TYR A 248 -2.24 -8.70 0.91
N ALA A 249 -1.12 -9.40 0.82
CA ALA A 249 0.23 -8.88 0.90
C ALA A 249 0.67 -8.34 -0.45
N THR A 250 1.63 -7.41 -0.43
CA THR A 250 2.30 -6.99 -1.65
C THR A 250 3.07 -8.19 -2.15
N THR A 251 2.52 -8.94 -3.11
CA THR A 251 3.28 -9.99 -3.78
C THR A 251 4.39 -9.27 -4.52
N ARG A 252 5.61 -9.37 -4.02
CA ARG A 252 6.78 -8.97 -4.78
C ARG A 252 6.88 -9.92 -5.97
N ARG A 253 6.37 -9.47 -7.11
CA ARG A 253 6.62 -10.03 -8.44
C ARG A 253 7.49 -9.05 -9.22
#